data_AF-A0A2X1LVM7-F1
#
_entry.id   AF-A0A2X1LVM7-F1
#
_cell.length_a   1.000
_cell.length_b   1.000
_cell.length_c   1.000
_cell.angle_alpha   90.00
_cell.angle_beta   90.00
_cell.angle_gamma   90.00
#
_symmetry.space_group_name_H-M   'P 1'
#
loop_
_entity.id
_entity.type
_entity.pdbx_description
1 polymer ?
#
loop_
_entity_poly.entity_id
_entity_poly.type
_entity_poly.pdbx_seq_one_letter_code
_entity_poly.pdbx_strand_id
1 'polypeptide(L)'
;MHSPVAVEHLCKLIKKRQSVSKINYQALREAAERATPAMERLLMLPVDDDLLSEQELKDYGVDIDALNAFKFLTGPETVLALLDERERNQQYIKRRDQENEDIALTVGKLRVELEAAKSKLNEQREYYEGVISDGSKRIAELEEREILLPERSSMLHRTDFHDDYQTVMAYKVSEVIDAIRATGIRHQRRVR
;
A
#
# COMPACT_ATOMS: atom_id res chain seq x y z
N MET A 1 0.64 13.50 -10.34
CA MET A 1 -0.34 14.10 -11.26
C MET A 1 -1.42 13.07 -11.56
N HIS A 2 -2.64 13.25 -11.07
CA HIS A 2 -3.74 12.34 -11.40
C HIS A 2 -4.31 12.74 -12.76
N SER A 3 -4.34 11.81 -13.72
CA SER A 3 -4.82 12.05 -15.08
C SER A 3 -6.27 12.57 -15.07
N PRO A 4 -6.61 13.64 -15.81
CA PRO A 4 -7.98 14.16 -15.95
C PRO A 4 -8.98 13.08 -16.37
N VAL A 5 -8.51 12.09 -17.14
CA VAL A 5 -9.29 10.93 -17.60
C VAL A 5 -9.73 10.06 -16.41
N ALA A 6 -8.90 9.90 -15.38
CA ALA A 6 -9.25 9.11 -14.20
C ALA A 6 -10.34 9.78 -13.35
N VAL A 7 -10.32 11.12 -13.26
CA VAL A 7 -11.33 11.90 -12.55
C VAL A 7 -12.67 11.86 -13.28
N GLU A 8 -12.66 11.95 -14.60
CA GLU A 8 -13.88 11.86 -15.41
C GLU A 8 -14.50 10.46 -15.37
N HIS A 9 -13.67 9.41 -15.36
CA HIS A 9 -14.11 8.03 -15.19
C HIS A 9 -14.73 7.79 -13.81
N LEU A 10 -14.11 8.32 -12.75
CA LEU A 10 -14.66 8.29 -11.39
C LEU A 10 -15.97 9.05 -11.29
N CYS A 11 -16.09 10.24 -11.90
CA CYS A 11 -17.35 10.99 -11.95
C CYS A 11 -18.46 10.23 -12.70
N LYS A 12 -18.15 9.55 -13.82
CA LYS A 12 -19.12 8.70 -14.53
C LYS A 12 -19.51 7.47 -13.70
N LEU A 13 -18.57 6.86 -12.97
CA LEU A 13 -18.84 5.76 -12.04
C LEU A 13 -19.69 6.20 -10.86
N ILE A 14 -19.44 7.38 -10.29
CA ILE A 14 -20.23 7.98 -9.19
C ILE A 14 -21.65 8.31 -9.67
N LYS A 15 -21.81 8.89 -10.87
CA LYS A 15 -23.14 9.16 -11.45
C LYS A 15 -23.93 7.88 -11.76
N LYS A 16 -23.26 6.80 -12.21
CA LYS A 16 -23.90 5.47 -12.35
C LYS A 16 -24.29 4.83 -11.01
N ARG A 17 -23.65 5.22 -9.90
CA ARG A 17 -23.91 4.69 -8.55
C ARG A 17 -25.15 5.28 -7.88
N GLN A 18 -25.64 6.45 -8.31
CA GLN A 18 -26.87 7.04 -7.78
C GLN A 18 -28.07 6.60 -8.62
N SER A 19 -28.70 5.48 -8.26
CA SER A 19 -30.10 5.28 -8.64
C SER A 19 -30.93 6.27 -7.83
N VAL A 20 -31.29 7.40 -8.43
CA VAL A 20 -32.26 8.31 -7.82
C VAL A 20 -33.57 7.54 -7.68
N SER A 21 -33.97 7.25 -6.45
CA SER A 21 -35.26 6.62 -6.20
C SER A 21 -36.37 7.53 -6.70
N LYS A 22 -37.38 6.94 -7.35
CA LYS A 22 -38.59 7.65 -7.77
C LYS A 22 -39.58 7.86 -6.61
N ILE A 23 -39.29 7.28 -5.45
CA ILE A 23 -40.17 7.27 -4.28
C ILE A 23 -39.71 8.34 -3.30
N ASN A 24 -40.66 9.14 -2.80
CA ASN A 24 -40.39 10.05 -1.70
C ASN A 24 -40.41 9.29 -0.37
N TYR A 25 -39.26 8.75 0.02
CA TYR A 25 -39.11 7.99 1.27
C TYR A 25 -39.48 8.78 2.52
N GLN A 26 -39.22 10.10 2.53
CA GLN A 26 -39.51 10.93 3.69
C GLN A 26 -41.03 11.11 3.87
N ALA A 27 -41.74 11.45 2.79
CA ALA A 27 -43.20 11.58 2.83
C ALA A 27 -43.89 10.25 3.17
N LEU A 28 -43.38 9.15 2.63
CA LEU A 28 -43.89 7.81 2.93
C LEU A 28 -43.70 7.46 4.41
N ARG A 29 -42.53 7.77 4.97
CA ARG A 29 -42.21 7.53 6.38
C ARG A 29 -43.09 8.37 7.31
N GLU A 30 -43.22 9.66 7.05
CA GLU A 30 -44.06 10.56 7.87
C GLU A 30 -45.53 10.17 7.85
N ALA A 31 -46.05 9.73 6.69
CA ALA A 31 -47.41 9.24 6.58
C ALA A 31 -47.60 7.92 7.33
N ALA A 32 -46.64 6.99 7.24
CA ALA A 32 -46.67 5.73 7.98
C ALA A 32 -46.62 5.93 9.50
N GLU A 33 -45.72 6.81 9.98
CA GLU A 33 -45.57 7.13 11.40
C GLU A 33 -46.85 7.77 11.98
N ARG A 34 -47.55 8.62 11.22
CA ARG A 34 -48.85 9.18 11.64
C ARG A 34 -50.01 8.19 11.53
N ALA A 35 -50.02 7.33 10.51
CA ALA A 35 -51.09 6.35 10.30
C ALA A 35 -51.06 5.21 11.33
N THR A 36 -49.88 4.82 11.83
CA THR A 36 -49.71 3.73 12.80
C THR A 36 -50.60 3.87 14.05
N PRO A 37 -50.54 4.97 14.82
CA PRO A 37 -51.39 5.14 16.01
C PRO A 37 -52.88 5.26 15.65
N ALA A 38 -53.22 5.85 14.48
CA ALA A 38 -54.60 5.92 14.02
C ALA A 38 -55.17 4.53 13.70
N MET A 39 -54.36 3.65 13.12
CA MET A 39 -54.71 2.25 12.85
C MET A 39 -54.90 1.47 14.15
N GLU A 40 -54.01 1.65 15.13
CA GLU A 40 -54.14 1.03 16.46
C GLU A 40 -55.41 1.48 17.18
N ARG A 41 -55.75 2.77 17.13
CA ARG A 41 -56.99 3.32 17.70
C ARG A 41 -58.23 2.71 17.04
N LEU A 42 -58.21 2.60 15.70
CA LEU A 42 -59.31 2.00 14.94
C LEU A 42 -59.50 0.51 15.30
N LEU A 43 -58.40 -0.21 15.54
CA LEU A 43 -58.43 -1.61 15.96
C LEU A 43 -58.99 -1.82 17.38
N MET A 44 -58.91 -0.80 18.24
CA MET A 44 -59.37 -0.82 19.62
C MET A 44 -60.84 -0.40 19.79
N LEU A 45 -61.51 0.01 18.70
CA LEU A 45 -62.92 0.38 18.75
C LEU A 45 -63.80 -0.86 19.02
N PRO A 46 -64.88 -0.73 19.81
CA PRO A 46 -65.87 -1.78 19.93
C PRO A 46 -66.46 -2.05 18.53
N VAL A 47 -66.37 -3.30 18.08
CA VAL A 47 -66.90 -3.75 16.79
C VAL A 47 -68.39 -3.99 16.96
N ASP A 48 -69.16 -2.92 17.12
CA ASP A 48 -70.61 -2.98 16.93
C ASP A 48 -70.89 -2.93 15.42
N ASP A 49 -71.91 -3.67 14.94
CA ASP A 49 -72.28 -3.80 13.51
C ASP A 49 -72.77 -2.48 12.86
N ASP A 50 -72.80 -1.38 13.61
CA ASP A 50 -73.20 -0.07 13.13
C ASP A 50 -72.04 0.61 12.39
N LEU A 51 -72.32 1.07 11.17
CA LEU A 51 -71.36 1.85 10.38
C LEU A 51 -71.09 3.19 11.06
N LEU A 52 -69.93 3.33 11.69
CA LEU A 52 -69.45 4.61 12.22
C LEU A 52 -69.15 5.59 11.09
N SER A 53 -69.66 6.82 11.21
CA SER A 53 -69.32 7.93 10.34
C SER A 53 -67.89 8.43 10.56
N GLU A 54 -67.32 9.14 9.58
CA GLU A 54 -66.01 9.79 9.75
C GLU A 54 -65.98 10.77 10.93
N GLN A 55 -67.12 11.40 11.24
CA GLN A 55 -67.20 12.30 12.37
C GLN A 55 -67.12 11.56 13.70
N GLU A 56 -67.81 10.42 13.83
CA GLU A 56 -67.74 9.57 15.03
C GLU A 56 -66.34 8.98 15.21
N LEU A 57 -65.69 8.53 14.15
CA LEU A 57 -64.30 8.06 14.18
C LEU A 57 -63.33 9.16 14.65
N LYS A 58 -63.53 10.40 14.21
CA LYS A 58 -62.76 11.56 14.71
C LYS A 58 -63.04 11.83 16.18
N ASP A 59 -64.28 11.69 16.63
CA ASP A 59 -64.68 11.88 18.03
C ASP A 59 -64.09 10.80 18.95
N TYR A 60 -63.86 9.57 18.44
CA TYR A 60 -63.06 8.52 19.09
C TYR A 60 -61.54 8.77 19.04
N GLY A 61 -61.10 9.87 18.43
CA GLY A 61 -59.70 10.26 18.33
C GLY A 61 -58.91 9.48 17.28
N VAL A 62 -59.58 8.92 16.26
CA VAL A 62 -58.92 8.35 15.09
C VAL A 62 -58.56 9.46 14.11
N ASP A 63 -57.28 9.55 13.75
CA ASP A 63 -56.79 10.46 12.72
C ASP A 63 -57.03 9.87 11.32
N ILE A 64 -58.23 10.11 10.79
CA ILE A 64 -58.66 9.63 9.47
C ILE A 64 -57.84 10.28 8.35
N ASP A 65 -57.39 11.52 8.53
CA ASP A 65 -56.60 12.24 7.54
C ASP A 65 -55.20 11.61 7.40
N ALA A 66 -54.60 11.15 8.50
CA ALA A 66 -53.37 10.37 8.48
C ALA A 66 -53.54 9.00 7.77
N LEU A 67 -54.64 8.29 8.05
CA LEU A 67 -54.95 7.01 7.39
C LEU A 67 -55.12 7.18 5.88
N ASN A 68 -55.87 8.20 5.45
CA ASN A 68 -56.07 8.50 4.05
C ASN A 68 -54.76 8.90 3.37
N ALA A 69 -53.97 9.78 3.98
CA ALA A 69 -52.67 10.20 3.45
C ALA A 69 -51.72 9.00 3.23
N PHE A 70 -51.66 8.08 4.20
CA PHE A 70 -50.87 6.85 4.06
C PHE A 70 -51.41 5.94 2.95
N LYS A 71 -52.73 5.71 2.88
CA LYS A 71 -53.38 4.90 1.83
C LYS A 71 -53.08 5.43 0.42
N PHE A 72 -53.08 6.75 0.22
CA PHE A 72 -52.72 7.36 -1.06
C PHE A 72 -51.24 7.18 -1.41
N LEU A 73 -50.34 7.27 -0.43
CA LEU A 73 -48.90 7.12 -0.65
C LEU A 73 -48.46 5.67 -0.82
N THR A 74 -49.19 4.72 -0.22
CA THR A 74 -48.93 3.26 -0.24
C THR A 74 -49.75 2.51 -1.29
N GLY A 75 -49.95 3.12 -2.45
CA GLY A 75 -50.52 2.41 -3.60
C GLY A 75 -49.67 1.20 -4.03
N PRO A 76 -50.26 0.25 -4.76
CA PRO A 76 -49.56 -0.94 -5.25
C PRO A 76 -48.32 -0.59 -6.09
N GLU A 77 -48.35 0.52 -6.83
CA GLU A 77 -47.20 1.02 -7.60
C GLU A 77 -46.02 1.40 -6.69
N THR A 78 -46.29 2.07 -5.56
CA THR A 78 -45.26 2.43 -4.58
C THR A 78 -44.67 1.19 -3.95
N VAL A 79 -45.50 0.22 -3.56
CA VAL A 79 -45.05 -1.04 -2.93
C VAL A 79 -44.18 -1.85 -3.89
N LEU A 80 -44.58 -1.99 -5.15
CA LEU A 80 -43.78 -2.67 -6.17
C LEU A 80 -42.45 -1.97 -6.40
N ALA A 81 -42.44 -0.64 -6.51
CA ALA A 81 -41.21 0.11 -6.70
C ALA A 81 -40.24 -0.02 -5.51
N LEU A 82 -40.74 -0.09 -4.26
CA LEU A 82 -39.93 -0.37 -3.07
C LEU A 82 -39.33 -1.78 -3.11
N LEU A 83 -40.10 -2.78 -3.54
CA LEU A 83 -39.63 -4.17 -3.66
C LEU A 83 -38.55 -4.29 -4.75
N ASP A 84 -38.77 -3.69 -5.91
CA ASP A 84 -37.79 -3.66 -7.00
C ASP A 84 -36.49 -2.95 -6.61
N GLU A 85 -36.59 -1.85 -5.85
CA GLU A 85 -35.41 -1.15 -5.34
C GLU A 85 -34.68 -1.96 -4.26
N ARG A 86 -35.43 -2.61 -3.36
CA ARG A 86 -34.87 -3.51 -2.34
C ARG A 86 -34.12 -4.69 -2.99
N GLU A 87 -34.70 -5.33 -4.01
CA GLU A 87 -34.06 -6.45 -4.70
C GLU A 87 -32.76 -6.00 -5.40
N ARG A 88 -32.82 -4.89 -6.14
CA ARG A 88 -31.61 -4.31 -6.77
C ARG A 88 -30.53 -3.98 -5.74
N ASN A 89 -30.90 -3.42 -4.59
CA ASN A 89 -29.97 -3.10 -3.52
C ASN A 89 -29.35 -4.37 -2.89
N GLN A 90 -30.14 -5.44 -2.70
CA GLN A 90 -29.62 -6.72 -2.23
C GLN A 90 -28.63 -7.34 -3.22
N GLN A 91 -28.93 -7.32 -4.51
CA GLN A 91 -28.00 -7.79 -5.55
C GLN A 91 -26.73 -6.95 -5.62
N TYR A 92 -26.83 -5.64 -5.39
CA TYR A 92 -25.68 -4.75 -5.29
C TYR A 92 -24.77 -5.10 -4.11
N ILE A 93 -25.36 -5.32 -2.92
CA ILE A 93 -24.63 -5.72 -1.71
C ILE A 93 -23.89 -7.05 -1.96
N LYS A 94 -24.57 -8.07 -2.50
CA LYS A 94 -23.93 -9.36 -2.82
C LYS A 94 -22.72 -9.22 -3.74
N ARG A 95 -22.82 -8.41 -4.80
CA ARG A 95 -21.69 -8.17 -5.72
C ARG A 95 -20.54 -7.44 -5.02
N ARG A 96 -20.85 -6.49 -4.14
CA ARG A 96 -19.84 -5.76 -3.37
C ARG A 96 -19.14 -6.65 -2.35
N ASP A 97 -19.88 -7.55 -1.70
CA ASP A 97 -19.29 -8.50 -0.76
C ASP A 97 -18.34 -9.46 -1.48
N GLN A 98 -18.73 -9.97 -2.65
CA GLN A 98 -17.85 -10.79 -3.48
C GLN A 98 -16.59 -10.02 -3.93
N GLU A 99 -16.75 -8.78 -4.42
CA GLU A 99 -15.62 -7.94 -4.82
C GLU A 99 -14.67 -7.68 -3.64
N ASN A 100 -15.22 -7.42 -2.45
CA ASN A 100 -14.43 -7.20 -1.24
C ASN A 100 -13.67 -8.47 -0.81
N GLU A 101 -14.28 -9.64 -0.97
CA GLU A 101 -13.63 -10.93 -0.71
C GLU A 101 -12.46 -11.17 -1.67
N ASP A 102 -12.66 -10.96 -2.98
CA ASP A 102 -11.62 -11.08 -4.00
C ASP A 102 -10.45 -10.12 -3.75
N ILE A 103 -10.76 -8.88 -3.34
CA ILE A 103 -9.76 -7.88 -2.93
C ILE A 103 -9.00 -8.36 -1.69
N ALA A 104 -9.69 -8.88 -0.67
CA ALA A 104 -9.06 -9.38 0.55
C ALA A 104 -8.08 -10.52 0.26
N LEU A 105 -8.47 -11.46 -0.61
CA LEU A 105 -7.61 -12.56 -1.06
C LEU A 105 -6.38 -12.05 -1.82
N THR A 106 -6.57 -11.08 -2.72
CA THR A 106 -5.47 -10.51 -3.51
C THR A 106 -4.48 -9.73 -2.64
N VAL A 107 -4.99 -8.89 -1.74
CA VAL A 107 -4.17 -8.14 -0.77
C VAL A 107 -3.43 -9.11 0.16
N GLY A 108 -4.08 -10.21 0.57
CA GLY A 108 -3.44 -11.26 1.35
C GLY A 108 -2.22 -11.86 0.65
N LYS A 109 -2.36 -12.24 -0.64
CA LYS A 109 -1.26 -12.78 -1.45
C LYS A 109 -0.11 -11.78 -1.60
N LEU A 110 -0.43 -10.54 -1.97
CA LEU A 110 0.58 -9.48 -2.15
C LEU A 110 1.36 -9.18 -0.86
N ARG A 111 0.71 -9.26 0.31
CA ARG A 111 1.40 -9.10 1.61
C ARG A 111 2.44 -10.18 1.85
N VAL A 112 2.10 -11.44 1.55
CA VAL A 112 3.03 -12.57 1.71
C VAL A 112 4.21 -12.44 0.73
N GLU A 113 3.94 -12.12 -0.53
CA GLU A 113 4.99 -11.91 -1.53
C GLU A 113 5.92 -10.75 -1.19
N LEU A 114 5.35 -9.64 -0.69
CA LEU A 114 6.10 -8.47 -0.25
C LEU A 114 7.01 -8.81 0.93
N GLU A 115 6.53 -9.59 1.90
CA GLU A 115 7.34 -10.00 3.04
C GLU A 115 8.48 -10.94 2.62
N ALA A 116 8.21 -11.89 1.73
CA ALA A 116 9.23 -12.76 1.17
C ALA A 116 10.29 -11.97 0.37
N ALA A 117 9.89 -10.97 -0.40
CA ALA A 117 10.82 -10.11 -1.14
C ALA A 117 11.67 -9.25 -0.20
N LYS A 118 11.10 -8.71 0.88
CA LYS A 118 11.84 -7.96 1.91
C LYS A 118 12.87 -8.84 2.62
N SER A 119 12.48 -10.06 3.00
CA SER A 119 13.39 -11.02 3.63
C SER A 119 14.60 -11.32 2.74
N LYS A 120 14.38 -11.61 1.45
CA LYS A 120 15.47 -11.80 0.48
C LYS A 120 16.38 -10.58 0.33
N LEU A 121 15.81 -9.37 0.32
CA LEU A 121 16.62 -8.14 0.28
C LEU A 121 17.47 -7.97 1.53
N ASN A 122 16.96 -8.36 2.71
CA ASN A 122 17.72 -8.30 3.95
C ASN A 122 18.89 -9.29 3.93
N GLU A 123 18.66 -10.54 3.51
CA GLU A 123 19.71 -11.55 3.35
C GLU A 123 20.81 -11.08 2.40
N GLN A 124 20.44 -10.46 1.27
CA GLN A 124 21.41 -9.89 0.34
C GLN A 124 22.22 -8.75 0.96
N ARG A 125 21.58 -7.88 1.75
CA ARG A 125 22.27 -6.80 2.45
C ARG A 125 23.32 -7.33 3.41
N GLU A 126 22.96 -8.30 4.25
CA GLU A 126 23.87 -8.93 5.21
C GLU A 126 25.05 -9.60 4.49
N TYR A 127 24.81 -10.28 3.37
CA TYR A 127 25.87 -10.86 2.55
C TYR A 127 26.87 -9.80 2.04
N TYR A 128 26.37 -8.74 1.39
CA TYR A 128 27.25 -7.70 0.84
C TYR A 128 27.98 -6.93 1.94
N GLU A 129 27.34 -6.68 3.07
CA GLU A 129 27.99 -6.06 4.22
C GLU A 129 29.15 -6.91 4.75
N GLY A 130 28.98 -8.23 4.82
CA GLY A 130 30.05 -9.16 5.16
C GLY A 130 31.23 -9.10 4.19
N VAL A 131 30.96 -9.15 2.87
CA VAL A 131 32.00 -9.07 1.83
C VAL A 131 32.74 -7.74 1.89
N ILE A 132 32.02 -6.63 2.08
CA ILE A 132 32.62 -5.29 2.18
C ILE A 132 33.45 -5.20 3.46
N SER A 133 32.98 -5.73 4.59
CA SER A 133 33.72 -5.73 5.86
C SER A 133 35.03 -6.49 5.75
N ASP A 134 35.00 -7.70 5.19
CA ASP A 134 36.20 -8.52 5.00
C ASP A 134 37.19 -7.87 4.02
N GLY A 135 36.68 -7.35 2.90
CA GLY A 135 37.48 -6.60 1.94
C GLY A 135 38.13 -5.35 2.56
N SER A 136 37.38 -4.61 3.39
CA SER A 136 37.88 -3.41 4.06
C SER A 136 38.99 -3.73 5.05
N LYS A 137 38.86 -4.83 5.81
CA LYS A 137 39.93 -5.32 6.70
C LYS A 137 41.18 -5.69 5.91
N ARG A 138 41.02 -6.38 4.78
CA ARG A 138 42.15 -6.77 3.94
C ARG A 138 42.85 -5.56 3.33
N ILE A 139 42.10 -4.53 2.94
CA ILE A 139 42.67 -3.27 2.44
C ILE A 139 43.46 -2.58 3.56
N ALA A 140 42.88 -2.43 4.76
CA ALA A 140 43.58 -1.83 5.89
C ALA A 140 44.89 -2.56 6.23
N GLU A 141 44.85 -3.91 6.27
CA GLU A 141 46.07 -4.73 6.46
C GLU A 141 47.12 -4.49 5.38
N LEU A 142 46.71 -4.29 4.12
CA LEU A 142 47.64 -4.01 3.02
C LEU A 142 48.16 -2.57 3.05
N GLU A 143 47.36 -1.61 3.52
CA GLU A 143 47.76 -0.20 3.66
C GLU A 143 48.74 0.02 4.82
N GLU A 144 48.67 -0.79 5.90
CA GLU A 144 49.66 -0.78 6.98
C GLU A 144 51.01 -1.40 6.60
N ARG A 145 51.09 -2.15 5.49
CA ARG A 145 52.35 -2.78 5.05
C ARG A 145 53.28 -1.75 4.40
N GLU A 146 54.34 -1.41 5.11
CA GLU A 146 55.42 -0.58 4.58
C GLU A 146 56.56 -1.42 3.97
N ILE A 147 57.15 -0.93 2.87
CA ILE A 147 58.35 -1.52 2.28
C ILE A 147 59.56 -0.76 2.83
N LEU A 148 60.34 -1.41 3.68
CA LEU A 148 61.62 -0.89 4.13
C LEU A 148 62.67 -1.16 3.06
N LEU A 149 63.15 -0.10 2.40
CA LEU A 149 64.22 -0.21 1.42
C LEU A 149 65.58 -0.35 2.12
N PRO A 150 66.50 -1.16 1.56
CA PRO A 150 67.85 -1.30 2.08
C PRO A 150 68.62 0.02 2.00
N GLU A 151 69.70 0.15 2.75
CA GLU A 151 70.60 1.30 2.63
C GLU A 151 71.14 1.42 1.20
N ARG A 152 71.29 2.65 0.71
CA ARG A 152 71.90 2.88 -0.60
C ARG A 152 73.41 2.62 -0.49
N SER A 153 73.96 1.87 -1.44
CA SER A 153 75.39 1.65 -1.59
C SER A 153 75.96 2.56 -2.68
N SER A 154 77.21 3.02 -2.52
CA SER A 154 77.92 3.74 -3.58
C SER A 154 78.11 2.83 -4.82
N MET A 155 77.89 3.37 -6.02
CA MET A 155 77.92 2.60 -7.27
C MET A 155 79.32 2.23 -7.79
N LEU A 156 80.41 2.56 -7.08
CA LEU A 156 81.79 2.39 -7.60
C LEU A 156 82.76 1.77 -6.58
N HIS A 157 83.31 0.59 -6.93
CA HIS A 157 84.62 0.13 -6.47
C HIS A 157 85.52 -0.13 -7.70
N ARG A 158 85.91 0.93 -8.40
CA ARG A 158 86.98 0.87 -9.40
C ARG A 158 87.95 2.01 -9.16
N THR A 159 89.24 1.68 -9.10
CA THR A 159 90.39 2.56 -8.86
C THR A 159 90.56 3.68 -9.89
N ASP A 160 89.81 3.65 -10.99
CA ASP A 160 90.10 4.45 -12.19
C ASP A 160 89.07 5.58 -12.42
N PHE A 161 88.06 5.72 -11.55
CA PHE A 161 87.06 6.79 -11.61
C PHE A 161 87.36 7.87 -10.58
N HIS A 162 87.39 9.14 -11.01
CA HIS A 162 87.65 10.32 -10.15
C HIS A 162 86.52 10.54 -9.12
N ASP A 163 86.88 11.15 -7.99
CA ASP A 163 86.09 11.35 -6.75
C ASP A 163 84.63 11.83 -6.96
N ASP A 164 84.36 12.58 -8.03
CA ASP A 164 83.05 13.18 -8.32
C ASP A 164 81.91 12.15 -8.47
N TYR A 165 82.22 10.88 -8.76
CA TYR A 165 81.23 9.80 -8.93
C TYR A 165 81.05 8.89 -7.70
N GLN A 166 81.87 9.03 -6.65
CA GLN A 166 81.75 8.21 -5.42
C GLN A 166 80.45 8.50 -4.64
N THR A 167 79.79 9.63 -4.92
CA THR A 167 78.59 10.10 -4.22
C THR A 167 77.28 9.58 -4.81
N VAL A 168 77.30 8.89 -5.96
CA VAL A 168 76.07 8.37 -6.57
C VAL A 168 75.64 7.09 -5.85
N MET A 169 74.73 7.28 -4.89
CA MET A 169 74.17 6.23 -4.05
C MET A 169 73.01 5.51 -4.77
N ALA A 170 73.10 4.19 -4.93
CA ALA A 170 72.04 3.36 -5.53
C ALA A 170 71.68 2.16 -4.67
N TYR A 171 70.48 1.64 -4.89
CA TYR A 171 70.06 0.40 -4.25
C TYR A 171 70.55 -0.82 -5.04
N LYS A 172 71.01 -1.84 -4.31
CA LYS A 172 71.31 -3.12 -4.92
C LYS A 172 70.01 -3.83 -5.30
N VAL A 173 69.90 -4.19 -6.58
CA VAL A 173 68.68 -4.75 -7.15
C VAL A 173 68.20 -6.02 -6.42
N SER A 174 69.11 -6.88 -5.96
CA SER A 174 68.76 -8.09 -5.21
C SER A 174 68.08 -7.78 -3.87
N GLU A 175 68.62 -6.82 -3.12
CA GLU A 175 68.12 -6.48 -1.77
C GLU A 175 66.78 -5.74 -1.84
N VAL A 176 66.58 -4.90 -2.86
CA VAL A 176 65.26 -4.28 -3.13
C VAL A 176 64.22 -5.33 -3.51
N ILE A 177 64.60 -6.29 -4.34
CA ILE A 177 63.72 -7.40 -4.72
C ILE A 177 63.34 -8.23 -3.50
N ASP A 178 64.28 -8.52 -2.61
CA ASP A 178 64.03 -9.27 -1.38
C ASP A 178 63.14 -8.49 -0.42
N ALA A 179 63.33 -7.17 -0.27
CA ALA A 179 62.45 -6.29 0.51
C ALA A 179 61.01 -6.26 -0.06
N ILE A 180 60.85 -6.21 -1.38
CA ILE A 180 59.53 -6.27 -2.05
C ILE A 180 58.88 -7.65 -1.87
N ARG A 181 59.65 -8.74 -1.93
CA ARG A 181 59.12 -10.08 -1.68
C ARG A 181 58.72 -10.29 -0.21
N ALA A 182 59.46 -9.68 0.72
CA ALA A 182 59.19 -9.77 2.16
C ALA A 182 57.80 -9.18 2.53
N THR A 183 57.29 -8.21 1.76
CA THR A 183 55.94 -7.66 1.94
C THR A 183 54.84 -8.46 1.22
N GLY A 184 55.22 -9.53 0.49
CA GLY A 184 54.31 -10.42 -0.23
C GLY A 184 53.90 -9.90 -1.61
N ILE A 185 54.57 -8.87 -2.14
CA ILE A 185 54.26 -8.27 -3.45
C ILE A 185 54.94 -9.06 -4.57
N ARG A 186 54.16 -9.48 -5.57
CA ARG A 186 54.69 -10.10 -6.79
C ARG A 186 55.18 -9.01 -7.75
N HIS A 187 56.41 -9.13 -8.24
CA HIS A 187 57.00 -8.24 -9.25
C HIS A 187 57.40 -9.04 -10.49
N GLN A 188 57.32 -8.43 -11.67
CA GLN A 188 57.83 -8.98 -12.92
C GLN A 188 58.74 -7.96 -13.59
N ARG A 189 59.91 -8.39 -14.05
CA ARG A 189 60.81 -7.54 -14.82
C ARG A 189 60.42 -7.61 -16.29
N ARG A 190 60.06 -6.47 -16.89
CA ARG A 190 59.94 -6.36 -18.35
C ARG A 190 61.35 -6.43 -18.95
N VAL A 191 61.62 -7.48 -19.72
CA VAL A 191 62.80 -7.54 -20.60
C VAL A 191 62.43 -6.78 -21.87
N ARG A 192 63.20 -5.74 -22.21
CA ARG A 192 63.15 -5.10 -23.54
C ARG A 192 64.17 -5.79 -24.44
#